data_AF-A0A0F9EYJ8-F1
#
_entry.id   AF-A0A0F9EYJ8-F1
#
_cell.length_a   1.000
_cell.length_b   1.000
_cell.length_c   1.000
_cell.angle_alpha   90.00
_cell.angle_beta   90.00
_cell.angle_gamma   90.00
#
_symmetry.space_group_name_H-M   'P 1'
#
loop_
_entity.id
_entity.type
_entity.pdbx_description
1 polymer ?
#
loop_
_entity_poly.entity_id
_entity_poly.type
_entity_poly.pdbx_seq_one_letter_code
_entity_poly.pdbx_strand_id
1 'polypeptide(L)'
;MMTRARSLQTFSPIMVANESDSEGMVKPKLLDLFCGAGGASMGYHRAGFEVEGVDNKSQPHYPFKFYQVDALEFPLEGYDAYHASPPCQAYSKAFSMLIGHRKEHPDLVADTRNYLSVTGKPYVIENVVGAPMENYIQLEGTMFGLEVKKVRNFELHGFEILLLPAKPDNTRGWIKNGRLVGMMGHTCYPKERVSRQELETAYEINWGLSRHELRQAIPPAYTEYIGKELIKQMEAVH
;
A
#
# COMPACT_ATOMS: atom_id res chain seq x y z
N MET A 1 22.11 -75.66 -20.58
CA MET A 1 22.49 -74.24 -20.37
C MET A 1 21.28 -73.39 -20.69
N MET A 2 20.78 -72.68 -19.68
CA MET A 2 19.48 -72.01 -19.67
C MET A 2 19.48 -70.71 -20.49
N THR A 3 18.52 -70.60 -21.42
CA THR A 3 18.15 -69.35 -22.10
C THR A 3 17.24 -68.55 -21.17
N ARG A 4 17.70 -67.41 -20.64
CA ARG A 4 16.84 -66.44 -19.93
C ARG A 4 16.51 -65.28 -20.86
N ALA A 5 15.24 -65.19 -21.23
CA ALA A 5 14.65 -64.01 -21.85
C ALA A 5 14.63 -62.85 -20.83
N ARG A 6 15.11 -61.67 -21.22
CA ARG A 6 14.95 -60.43 -20.45
C ARG A 6 13.58 -59.83 -20.77
N SER A 7 12.72 -59.69 -19.77
CA SER A 7 11.47 -58.95 -19.87
C SER A 7 11.75 -57.46 -20.03
N LEU A 8 11.26 -56.86 -21.11
CA LEU A 8 11.16 -55.40 -21.23
C LEU A 8 10.02 -54.93 -20.32
N GLN A 9 10.37 -54.27 -19.21
CA GLN A 9 9.40 -53.51 -18.43
C GLN A 9 9.09 -52.22 -19.20
N THR A 10 7.86 -52.10 -19.66
CA THR A 10 7.31 -50.87 -20.23
C THR A 10 7.12 -49.85 -19.12
N PHE A 11 7.89 -48.76 -19.14
CA PHE A 11 7.65 -47.61 -18.28
C PHE A 11 6.41 -46.87 -18.79
N SER A 12 5.32 -46.87 -18.02
CA SER A 12 4.22 -45.93 -18.22
C SER A 12 4.67 -44.53 -17.83
N PRO A 13 4.49 -43.50 -18.67
CA PRO A 13 4.72 -42.13 -18.25
C PRO A 13 3.67 -41.75 -17.22
N ILE A 14 4.14 -41.29 -16.05
CA ILE A 14 3.31 -40.60 -15.05
C ILE A 14 2.77 -39.36 -15.75
N MET A 15 1.45 -39.32 -16.01
CA MET A 15 0.79 -38.11 -16.43
C MET A 15 0.92 -37.10 -15.28
N VAL A 16 1.75 -36.08 -15.49
CA VAL A 16 1.73 -34.85 -14.69
C VAL A 16 0.31 -34.31 -14.81
N ALA A 17 -0.39 -34.23 -13.69
CA ALA A 17 -1.69 -33.59 -13.63
C ALA A 17 -1.50 -32.15 -14.12
N ASN A 18 -2.22 -31.80 -15.20
CA ASN A 18 -2.30 -30.44 -15.69
C ASN A 18 -2.81 -29.54 -14.57
N GLU A 19 -2.11 -28.43 -14.33
CA GLU A 19 -2.63 -27.28 -13.60
C GLU A 19 -3.83 -26.73 -14.38
N SER A 20 -5.03 -27.08 -13.92
CA SER A 20 -6.27 -26.48 -14.42
C SER A 20 -7.29 -26.44 -13.28
N ASP A 21 -7.11 -25.51 -12.35
CA ASP A 21 -8.13 -25.11 -11.36
C ASP A 21 -7.95 -23.62 -10.98
N SER A 22 -7.97 -22.73 -11.97
CA SER A 22 -8.19 -21.28 -11.73
C SER A 22 -9.39 -20.78 -12.54
N GLU A 23 -10.42 -21.61 -12.70
CA GLU A 23 -11.71 -21.16 -13.23
C GLU A 23 -12.42 -20.30 -12.18
N GLY A 24 -12.46 -18.99 -12.42
CA GLY A 24 -13.56 -18.14 -11.95
C GLY A 24 -13.45 -17.51 -10.56
N MET A 25 -12.28 -17.40 -9.93
CA MET A 25 -12.16 -16.54 -8.75
C MET A 25 -12.38 -15.07 -9.15
N VAL A 26 -13.54 -14.53 -8.77
CA VAL A 26 -13.84 -13.10 -8.86
C VAL A 26 -12.80 -12.37 -8.02
N LYS A 27 -12.07 -11.44 -8.63
CA LYS A 27 -11.08 -10.63 -7.91
C LYS A 27 -11.80 -9.82 -6.83
N PRO A 28 -11.31 -9.81 -5.58
CA PRO A 28 -11.92 -9.01 -4.53
C PRO A 28 -11.84 -7.53 -4.89
N LYS A 29 -12.91 -6.78 -4.60
CA LYS A 29 -12.99 -5.34 -4.90
C LYS A 29 -12.53 -4.52 -3.69
N LEU A 30 -11.65 -3.55 -3.93
CA LEU A 30 -11.17 -2.62 -2.90
C LEU A 30 -11.45 -1.17 -3.28
N LEU A 31 -11.98 -0.40 -2.34
CA LEU A 31 -12.17 1.05 -2.48
C LEU A 31 -11.03 1.80 -1.75
N ASP A 32 -10.33 2.67 -2.47
CA ASP A 32 -9.30 3.55 -1.94
C ASP A 32 -9.87 4.97 -1.73
N LEU A 33 -10.10 5.32 -0.47
CA LEU A 33 -10.59 6.63 -0.04
C LEU A 33 -9.43 7.60 0.20
N PHE A 34 -9.58 8.85 -0.24
CA PHE A 34 -8.50 9.84 -0.23
C PHE A 34 -7.31 9.37 -1.09
N CYS A 35 -7.60 8.77 -2.25
CA CYS A 35 -6.65 7.95 -2.99
C CYS A 35 -5.44 8.71 -3.55
N GLY A 36 -5.52 10.05 -3.64
CA GLY A 36 -4.53 10.87 -4.31
C GLY A 36 -4.18 10.30 -5.69
N ALA A 37 -2.89 10.27 -6.02
CA ALA A 37 -2.41 9.82 -7.32
C ALA A 37 -2.25 8.29 -7.44
N GLY A 38 -2.77 7.51 -6.48
CA GLY A 38 -2.92 6.06 -6.60
C GLY A 38 -1.73 5.20 -6.19
N GLY A 39 -0.85 5.72 -5.33
CA GLY A 39 0.29 4.95 -4.80
C GLY A 39 -0.14 3.71 -4.01
N ALA A 40 -1.05 3.90 -3.03
CA ALA A 40 -1.64 2.82 -2.24
C ALA A 40 -2.44 1.85 -3.14
N SER A 41 -3.31 2.42 -3.99
CA SER A 41 -4.15 1.68 -4.94
C SER A 41 -3.34 0.73 -5.82
N MET A 42 -2.19 1.18 -6.32
CA MET A 42 -1.31 0.35 -7.15
C MET A 42 -0.79 -0.86 -6.38
N GLY A 43 -0.47 -0.72 -5.09
CA GLY A 43 -0.05 -1.85 -4.27
C GLY A 43 -1.16 -2.88 -4.10
N TYR A 44 -2.38 -2.45 -3.78
CA TYR A 44 -3.53 -3.37 -3.70
C TYR A 44 -3.83 -4.04 -5.04
N HIS A 45 -3.72 -3.31 -6.15
CA HIS A 45 -3.84 -3.90 -7.48
C HIS A 45 -2.78 -4.99 -7.73
N ARG A 46 -1.51 -4.73 -7.37
CA ARG A 46 -0.41 -5.72 -7.44
C ARG A 46 -0.65 -6.91 -6.52
N ALA A 47 -1.35 -6.72 -5.40
CA ALA A 47 -1.74 -7.81 -4.50
C ALA A 47 -2.83 -8.72 -5.08
N GLY A 48 -3.67 -8.22 -5.99
CA GLY A 48 -4.72 -9.01 -6.65
C GLY A 48 -6.11 -8.37 -6.63
N PHE A 49 -6.28 -7.20 -6.01
CA PHE A 49 -7.58 -6.52 -5.96
C PHE A 49 -7.96 -5.84 -7.28
N GLU A 50 -9.27 -5.77 -7.54
CA GLU A 50 -9.84 -4.75 -8.43
C GLU A 50 -10.04 -3.47 -7.61
N VAL A 51 -9.41 -2.37 -8.02
CA VAL A 51 -9.33 -1.15 -7.21
C VAL A 51 -10.07 0.01 -7.86
N GLU A 52 -10.91 0.70 -7.09
CA GLU A 52 -11.52 1.98 -7.45
C GLU A 52 -11.06 3.06 -6.45
N GLY A 53 -10.89 4.31 -6.89
CA GLY A 53 -10.39 5.40 -6.05
C GLY A 53 -11.35 6.58 -5.93
N VAL A 54 -11.37 7.22 -4.76
CA VAL A 54 -12.18 8.40 -4.46
C VAL A 54 -11.30 9.50 -3.87
N ASP A 55 -11.38 10.71 -4.44
CA ASP A 55 -10.70 11.89 -3.92
C ASP A 55 -11.50 13.16 -4.29
N ASN A 56 -11.50 14.16 -3.41
CA ASN A 56 -12.23 15.40 -3.66
C ASN A 56 -11.55 16.32 -4.70
N LYS A 57 -10.28 16.05 -5.02
CA LYS A 57 -9.53 16.74 -6.07
C LYS A 57 -9.44 15.88 -7.31
N SER A 58 -9.33 16.51 -8.46
CA SER A 58 -9.00 15.81 -9.70
C SER A 58 -7.63 15.13 -9.57
N GLN A 59 -7.57 13.84 -9.90
CA GLN A 59 -6.36 13.02 -9.90
C GLN A 59 -6.07 12.54 -11.33
N PRO A 60 -5.52 13.40 -12.21
CA PRO A 60 -5.38 13.11 -13.64
C PRO A 60 -4.44 11.94 -13.96
N HIS A 61 -3.56 11.58 -13.02
CA HIS A 61 -2.65 10.44 -13.14
C HIS A 61 -3.09 9.23 -12.32
N TYR A 62 -4.30 9.22 -11.75
CA TYR A 62 -4.80 8.03 -11.05
C TYR A 62 -4.93 6.86 -12.03
N PRO A 63 -4.36 5.68 -11.75
CA PRO A 63 -4.23 4.62 -12.76
C PRO A 63 -5.46 3.70 -12.89
N PHE A 64 -6.50 3.88 -12.07
CA PHE A 64 -7.71 3.05 -12.06
C PHE A 64 -8.98 3.87 -12.22
N LYS A 65 -10.15 3.23 -12.02
CA LYS A 65 -11.43 3.92 -12.03
C LYS A 65 -11.50 4.91 -10.87
N PHE A 66 -11.83 6.16 -11.19
CA PHE A 66 -11.75 7.29 -10.27
C PHE A 66 -13.09 8.01 -10.14
N TYR A 67 -13.41 8.43 -8.92
CA TYR A 67 -14.55 9.29 -8.62
C TYR A 67 -14.09 10.55 -7.91
N GLN A 68 -14.42 11.70 -8.49
CA GLN A 68 -14.13 12.99 -7.88
C GLN A 68 -15.28 13.42 -6.96
N VAL A 69 -15.30 12.90 -5.73
CA VAL A 69 -16.33 13.14 -4.71
C VAL A 69 -15.65 13.24 -3.34
N ASP A 70 -16.32 13.82 -2.34
CA ASP A 70 -15.86 13.70 -0.95
C ASP A 70 -15.85 12.22 -0.54
N ALA A 71 -14.73 11.77 0.04
CA ALA A 71 -14.53 10.38 0.40
C ALA A 71 -15.51 9.88 1.48
N LEU A 72 -15.98 10.76 2.37
CA LEU A 72 -16.95 10.42 3.42
C LEU A 72 -18.40 10.54 2.95
N GLU A 73 -18.63 10.90 1.68
CA GLU A 73 -19.97 10.94 1.06
C GLU A 73 -20.15 9.81 0.02
N PHE A 74 -19.11 9.04 -0.30
CA PHE A 74 -19.14 8.06 -1.37
C PHE A 74 -19.72 6.70 -0.92
N PRO A 75 -20.72 6.12 -1.63
CA PRO A 75 -21.35 4.86 -1.22
C PRO A 75 -20.33 3.71 -1.07
N LEU A 76 -20.42 2.97 0.04
CA LEU A 76 -19.49 1.89 0.37
C LEU A 76 -19.97 0.52 -0.14
N GLU A 77 -21.18 0.40 -0.68
CA GLU A 77 -21.71 -0.89 -1.12
C GLU A 77 -20.93 -1.48 -2.31
N GLY A 78 -20.75 -2.80 -2.31
CA GLY A 78 -20.14 -3.52 -3.43
C GLY A 78 -18.61 -3.64 -3.39
N TYR A 79 -17.98 -3.39 -2.24
CA TYR A 79 -16.57 -3.64 -1.99
C TYR A 79 -16.35 -4.66 -0.88
N ASP A 80 -15.26 -5.42 -0.99
CA ASP A 80 -14.88 -6.46 -0.05
C ASP A 80 -13.89 -5.97 1.00
N ALA A 81 -13.14 -4.91 0.69
CA ALA A 81 -12.18 -4.28 1.57
C ALA A 81 -12.00 -2.78 1.24
N TYR A 82 -11.39 -2.03 2.16
CA TYR A 82 -11.20 -0.59 2.02
C TYR A 82 -9.80 -0.16 2.44
N HIS A 83 -9.29 0.87 1.77
CA HIS A 83 -8.14 1.65 2.22
C HIS A 83 -8.56 3.10 2.38
N ALA A 84 -7.99 3.80 3.36
CA ALA A 84 -8.17 5.23 3.49
C ALA A 84 -6.89 5.94 3.94
N SER A 85 -6.57 7.06 3.32
CA SER A 85 -5.42 7.92 3.68
C SER A 85 -5.86 9.36 4.02
N PRO A 86 -6.68 9.58 5.08
CA PRO A 86 -7.25 10.89 5.36
C PRO A 86 -6.17 11.95 5.63
N PRO A 87 -6.38 13.20 5.18
CA PRO A 87 -5.34 14.23 5.22
C PRO A 87 -4.99 14.64 6.66
N CYS A 88 -3.70 14.61 6.97
CA CYS A 88 -3.16 14.93 8.29
C CYS A 88 -2.79 16.42 8.41
N GLN A 89 -3.78 17.32 8.41
CA GLN A 89 -3.51 18.76 8.41
C GLN A 89 -3.07 19.31 9.78
N ALA A 90 -3.52 18.69 10.88
CA ALA A 90 -3.19 19.12 12.24
C ALA A 90 -1.73 18.87 12.65
N TYR A 91 -1.06 17.86 12.07
CA TYR A 91 0.21 17.33 12.60
C TYR A 91 1.44 17.57 11.71
N SER A 92 1.29 18.18 10.53
CA SER A 92 2.47 18.57 9.77
C SER A 92 3.20 19.71 10.50
N LYS A 93 4.40 19.42 11.03
CA LYS A 93 5.23 20.40 11.77
C LYS A 93 5.41 21.71 10.98
N ALA A 94 5.50 21.61 9.65
CA ALA A 94 5.58 22.76 8.75
C ALA A 94 4.34 23.68 8.81
N PHE A 95 3.13 23.12 8.90
CA PHE A 95 1.90 23.90 9.03
C PHE A 95 1.75 24.50 10.43
N SER A 96 2.10 23.74 11.48
CA SER A 96 2.10 24.22 12.88
C SER A 96 3.07 25.38 13.14
N MET A 97 4.15 25.48 12.36
CA MET A 97 5.16 26.55 12.45
C MET A 97 4.80 27.79 11.63
N LEU A 98 3.98 27.65 10.58
CA LEU A 98 3.65 28.73 9.64
C LEU A 98 2.45 29.58 10.08
N ILE A 99 1.54 29.01 10.86
CA ILE A 99 0.30 29.66 11.26
C ILE A 99 0.23 29.56 12.77
N GLY A 100 0.53 30.65 13.47
CA GLY A 100 0.43 30.78 14.95
C GLY A 100 -0.99 30.62 15.52
N HIS A 101 -1.88 29.98 14.76
CA HIS A 101 -3.19 29.52 15.16
C HIS A 101 -3.23 28.02 14.95
N ARG A 102 -3.26 27.26 16.05
CA ARG A 102 -3.83 25.90 16.04
C ARG A 102 -5.29 26.06 15.62
N LYS A 103 -5.57 26.08 14.32
CA LYS A 103 -6.93 25.82 13.86
C LYS A 103 -7.27 24.42 14.39
N GLU A 104 -8.40 24.30 15.06
CA GLU A 104 -9.01 23.01 15.35
C GLU A 104 -9.28 22.36 14.00
N HIS A 105 -8.35 21.52 13.57
CA HIS A 105 -8.48 20.78 12.33
C HIS A 105 -9.19 19.48 12.65
N PRO A 106 -10.29 19.16 11.95
CA PRO A 106 -11.02 17.92 12.16
C PRO A 106 -10.07 16.73 12.10
N ASP A 107 -10.15 15.87 13.11
CA ASP A 107 -9.46 14.59 13.09
C ASP A 107 -10.21 13.63 12.18
N LEU A 108 -9.94 13.73 10.87
CA LEU A 108 -10.58 12.87 9.87
C LEU A 108 -10.21 11.39 10.01
N VAL A 109 -9.23 11.03 10.84
CA VAL A 109 -8.95 9.62 11.15
C VAL A 109 -10.13 9.01 11.90
N ALA A 110 -10.63 9.69 12.94
CA ALA A 110 -11.77 9.22 13.72
C ALA A 110 -13.05 9.15 12.88
N ASP A 111 -13.31 10.17 12.06
CA ASP A 111 -14.46 10.18 11.15
C ASP A 111 -14.37 9.06 10.10
N THR A 112 -13.18 8.83 9.54
CA THR A 112 -12.93 7.73 8.60
C THR A 112 -13.16 6.37 9.26
N ARG A 113 -12.70 6.20 10.51
CA ARG A 113 -12.92 4.95 11.27
C ARG A 113 -14.40 4.70 11.49
N ASN A 114 -15.15 5.71 11.94
CA ASN A 114 -16.59 5.62 12.12
C ASN A 114 -17.29 5.27 10.80
N TYR A 115 -16.89 5.94 9.72
CA TYR A 115 -17.44 5.74 8.39
C TYR A 115 -17.23 4.32 7.84
N LEU A 116 -16.02 3.77 7.97
CA LEU A 116 -15.71 2.42 7.49
C LEU A 116 -16.25 1.31 8.40
N SER A 117 -16.37 1.58 9.71
CA SER A 117 -16.82 0.58 10.69
C SER A 117 -18.22 0.01 10.40
N VAL A 118 -19.11 0.80 9.79
CA VAL A 118 -20.49 0.39 9.49
C VAL A 118 -20.56 -0.69 8.42
N THR A 119 -19.50 -0.87 7.63
CA THR A 119 -19.45 -1.86 6.54
C THR A 119 -19.34 -3.30 7.05
N GLY A 120 -18.78 -3.50 8.25
CA GLY A 120 -18.42 -4.83 8.77
C GLY A 120 -17.36 -5.57 7.94
N LYS A 121 -16.68 -4.87 7.03
CA LYS A 121 -15.64 -5.41 6.14
C LYS A 121 -14.24 -5.00 6.63
N PRO A 122 -13.19 -5.74 6.23
CA PRO A 122 -11.83 -5.35 6.57
C PRO A 122 -11.44 -4.01 5.93
N TYR A 123 -10.70 -3.20 6.67
CA TYR A 123 -10.18 -1.94 6.17
C TYR A 123 -8.84 -1.56 6.78
N VAL A 124 -8.14 -0.66 6.08
CA VAL A 124 -6.84 -0.13 6.47
C VAL A 124 -6.88 1.39 6.46
N ILE A 125 -6.42 2.02 7.54
CA ILE A 125 -6.23 3.48 7.59
C ILE A 125 -4.74 3.75 7.60
N GLU A 126 -4.24 4.53 6.65
CA GLU A 126 -2.86 5.01 6.60
C GLU A 126 -2.76 6.41 7.18
N ASN A 127 -1.65 6.67 7.88
CA ASN A 127 -1.26 8.03 8.20
C ASN A 127 0.24 8.16 8.52
N VAL A 128 0.70 9.40 8.69
CA VAL A 128 2.05 9.73 9.15
C VAL A 128 2.26 9.41 10.63
N VAL A 129 3.53 9.23 11.01
CA VAL A 129 3.91 9.08 12.42
C VAL A 129 3.46 10.31 13.24
N GLY A 130 2.78 10.06 14.34
CA GLY A 130 2.25 11.07 15.25
C GLY A 130 0.78 11.45 15.02
N ALA A 131 0.15 10.92 13.96
CA ALA A 131 -1.31 10.91 13.86
C ALA A 131 -1.93 10.06 14.99
N PRO A 132 -3.18 10.34 15.41
CA PRO A 132 -3.87 9.66 16.51
C PRO A 132 -4.35 8.27 16.07
N MET A 133 -3.37 7.40 15.79
CA MET A 133 -3.59 6.09 15.22
C MET A 133 -3.66 5.01 16.31
N GLU A 134 -4.51 4.02 16.13
CA GLU A 134 -4.74 2.87 17.02
C GLU A 134 -4.26 1.56 16.37
N ASN A 135 -3.74 0.64 17.18
CA ASN A 135 -3.39 -0.75 16.79
C ASN A 135 -2.70 -0.88 15.41
N TYR A 136 -1.76 0.03 15.12
CA TYR A 136 -1.15 0.12 13.79
C TYR A 136 0.16 -0.66 13.70
N ILE A 137 0.45 -1.14 12.48
CA ILE A 137 1.81 -1.51 12.10
C ILE A 137 2.54 -0.30 11.51
N GLN A 138 3.86 -0.29 11.61
CA GLN A 138 4.69 0.74 10.99
C GLN A 138 5.54 0.12 9.88
N LEU A 139 5.46 0.71 8.69
CA LEU A 139 6.23 0.31 7.52
C LEU A 139 7.15 1.43 7.04
N GLU A 140 8.26 1.06 6.43
CA GLU A 140 9.30 1.95 5.94
C GLU A 140 9.95 1.34 4.67
N GLY A 141 10.49 2.18 3.78
CA GLY A 141 10.82 1.76 2.42
C GLY A 141 11.95 0.75 2.35
N THR A 142 12.97 0.88 3.18
CA THR A 142 14.07 -0.06 3.20
C THR A 142 13.67 -1.47 3.65
N MET A 143 12.54 -1.62 4.35
CA MET A 143 11.96 -2.95 4.65
C MET A 143 11.59 -3.73 3.39
N PHE A 144 11.43 -3.05 2.25
CA PHE A 144 11.10 -3.62 0.94
C PHE A 144 12.25 -3.50 -0.07
N GLY A 145 13.45 -3.13 0.39
CA GLY A 145 14.60 -2.89 -0.50
C GLY A 145 14.53 -1.56 -1.28
N LEU A 146 13.59 -0.67 -0.95
CA LEU A 146 13.47 0.63 -1.60
C LEU A 146 14.55 1.61 -1.12
N GLU A 147 15.03 2.46 -2.01
CA GLU A 147 15.97 3.55 -1.71
C GLU A 147 15.27 4.78 -1.10
N VAL A 148 14.29 4.58 -0.21
CA VAL A 148 13.56 5.66 0.48
C VAL A 148 13.26 5.32 1.93
N LYS A 149 13.49 6.29 2.83
CA LYS A 149 13.09 6.21 4.25
C LYS A 149 11.75 6.87 4.55
N LYS A 150 10.69 6.36 3.93
CA LYS A 150 9.32 6.88 4.11
C LYS A 150 8.56 6.07 5.14
N VAL A 151 8.51 6.53 6.38
CA VAL A 151 7.78 5.83 7.45
C VAL A 151 6.29 6.17 7.40
N ARG A 152 5.44 5.15 7.52
CA ARG A 152 3.97 5.26 7.62
C ARG A 152 3.37 4.26 8.60
N ASN A 153 2.30 4.68 9.25
CA ASN A 153 1.50 3.87 10.16
C ASN A 153 0.26 3.38 9.41
N PHE A 154 -0.12 2.12 9.63
CA PHE A 154 -1.29 1.49 9.04
C PHE A 154 -2.13 0.83 10.15
N GLU A 155 -3.30 1.40 10.47
CA GLU A 155 -4.30 0.71 11.31
C GLU A 155 -4.91 -0.44 10.51
N LEU A 156 -5.06 -1.59 11.15
CA LEU A 156 -5.63 -2.78 10.52
C LEU A 156 -6.92 -3.14 11.24
N HIS A 157 -8.02 -3.28 10.51
CA HIS A 157 -9.31 -3.65 11.05
C HIS A 157 -9.90 -4.85 10.31
N GLY A 158 -10.34 -5.85 11.05
CA GLY A 158 -10.93 -7.08 10.49
C GLY A 158 -9.92 -8.13 10.03
N PHE A 159 -8.61 -7.90 10.22
CA PHE A 159 -7.54 -8.84 9.92
C PHE A 159 -6.26 -8.47 10.69
N GLU A 160 -5.30 -9.39 10.77
CA GLU A 160 -4.04 -9.17 11.50
C GLU A 160 -2.81 -9.43 10.62
N ILE A 161 -1.72 -8.71 10.88
CA ILE A 161 -0.41 -8.99 10.28
C ILE A 161 0.56 -9.40 11.40
N LEU A 162 0.94 -10.67 11.41
CA LEU A 162 1.75 -11.25 12.49
C LEU A 162 3.26 -11.01 12.31
N LEU A 163 3.73 -10.90 11.07
CA LEU A 163 5.17 -10.83 10.76
C LEU A 163 5.46 -9.73 9.75
N LEU A 164 6.14 -8.67 10.20
CA LEU A 164 6.63 -7.60 9.33
C LEU A 164 7.61 -8.13 8.25
N PRO A 165 7.69 -7.47 7.08
CA PRO A 165 8.43 -7.99 5.92
C PRO A 165 9.94 -8.05 6.15
N ALA A 166 10.51 -7.08 6.87
CA ALA A 166 11.91 -7.06 7.28
C ALA A 166 12.12 -6.08 8.43
N LYS A 167 13.34 -6.04 9.00
CA LYS A 167 13.75 -4.95 9.89
C LYS A 167 14.11 -3.72 9.05
N PRO A 168 13.71 -2.49 9.44
CA PRO A 168 14.12 -1.29 8.75
C PRO A 168 15.63 -1.09 8.87
N ASP A 169 16.23 -0.48 7.84
CA ASP A 169 17.63 -0.10 7.88
C ASP A 169 17.83 1.08 8.85
N ASN A 170 18.59 0.83 9.91
CA ASN A 170 18.92 1.80 10.95
C ASN A 170 20.00 2.81 10.55
N THR A 171 20.53 2.74 9.32
CA THR A 171 21.53 3.69 8.83
C THR A 171 20.98 5.13 8.88
N ARG A 172 21.70 6.06 9.52
CA ARG A 172 21.21 7.44 9.68
C ARG A 172 21.30 8.23 8.37
N GLY A 173 20.25 8.21 7.55
CA GLY A 173 20.16 9.07 6.37
C GLY A 173 19.59 8.44 5.10
N TRP A 174 19.59 9.19 3.99
CA TRP A 174 19.16 8.73 2.66
C TRP A 174 20.14 7.73 2.07
N ILE A 175 19.66 6.72 1.35
CA ILE A 175 20.50 5.75 0.64
C ILE A 175 20.31 5.98 -0.86
N LYS A 176 21.40 6.10 -1.61
CA LYS A 176 21.43 6.16 -3.06
C LYS A 176 22.55 5.29 -3.57
N ASN A 177 22.28 4.35 -4.47
CA ASN A 177 23.27 3.37 -4.96
C ASN A 177 23.98 2.64 -3.79
N GLY A 178 23.22 2.26 -2.76
CA GLY A 178 23.78 1.61 -1.55
C GLY A 178 24.65 2.51 -0.66
N ARG A 179 24.63 3.85 -0.84
CA ARG A 179 25.43 4.81 -0.05
C ARG A 179 24.59 5.86 0.66
N LEU A 180 25.00 6.19 1.88
CA LEU A 180 24.40 7.24 2.69
C LEU A 180 24.64 8.63 2.06
N VAL A 181 23.58 9.33 1.64
CA VAL A 181 23.64 10.65 0.95
C VAL A 181 23.00 11.81 1.73
N GLY A 182 22.53 11.62 2.98
CA GLY A 182 22.19 12.77 3.84
C GLY A 182 21.50 12.44 5.16
N MET A 183 21.78 13.17 6.25
CA MET A 183 21.26 12.92 7.62
C MET A 183 20.01 13.76 8.00
N MET A 184 19.02 13.08 8.59
CA MET A 184 17.93 13.42 9.53
C MET A 184 17.14 14.76 9.47
N GLY A 185 15.80 14.64 9.55
CA GLY A 185 14.94 15.53 10.33
C GLY A 185 13.89 16.34 9.56
N HIS A 186 12.66 15.80 9.43
CA HIS A 186 11.38 16.48 9.15
C HIS A 186 11.22 17.45 7.96
N THR A 187 12.28 17.85 7.28
CA THR A 187 12.33 18.70 6.09
C THR A 187 13.72 18.56 5.49
N CYS A 188 13.99 17.51 4.72
CA CYS A 188 15.35 17.26 4.25
C CYS A 188 15.35 16.51 2.91
N TYR A 189 14.92 17.23 1.88
CA TYR A 189 15.62 17.16 0.60
C TYR A 189 16.97 17.88 0.79
N PRO A 190 18.08 17.38 0.24
CA PRO A 190 19.30 18.17 0.19
C PRO A 190 19.01 19.54 -0.44
N LYS A 191 19.89 20.53 -0.24
CA LYS A 191 19.85 21.78 -1.03
C LYS A 191 19.82 21.50 -2.54
N GLU A 192 20.19 20.28 -2.95
CA GLU A 192 19.95 19.71 -4.27
C GLU A 192 18.56 19.08 -4.38
N ARG A 193 17.80 19.52 -5.39
CA ARG A 193 16.45 19.01 -5.67
C ARG A 193 16.54 17.59 -6.23
N VAL A 194 16.11 16.58 -5.45
CA VAL A 194 15.85 15.23 -5.97
C VAL A 194 14.92 15.35 -7.18
N SER A 195 15.34 14.74 -8.28
CA SER A 195 14.63 14.76 -9.55
C SER A 195 13.33 13.95 -9.47
N ARG A 196 12.45 14.16 -10.45
CA ARG A 196 11.25 13.35 -10.60
C ARG A 196 11.60 11.88 -10.79
N GLN A 197 12.56 11.59 -11.68
CA GLN A 197 13.00 10.25 -12.02
C GLN A 197 13.55 9.50 -10.81
N GLU A 198 14.33 10.17 -9.96
CA GLU A 198 14.84 9.57 -8.72
C GLU A 198 13.72 9.19 -7.75
N LEU A 199 12.66 10.00 -7.65
CA LEU A 199 11.48 9.64 -6.83
C LEU A 199 10.69 8.48 -7.44
N GLU A 200 10.50 8.48 -8.76
CA GLU A 200 9.84 7.39 -9.49
C GLU A 200 10.56 6.06 -9.27
N THR A 201 11.89 6.05 -9.39
CA THR A 201 12.71 4.86 -9.11
C THR A 201 12.64 4.46 -7.64
N ALA A 202 12.81 5.41 -6.70
CA ALA A 202 12.84 5.08 -5.28
C ALA A 202 11.49 4.57 -4.74
N TYR A 203 10.38 4.95 -5.35
CA TYR A 203 9.02 4.56 -4.92
C TYR A 203 8.45 3.45 -5.81
N GLU A 204 9.15 3.08 -6.89
CA GLU A 204 8.68 2.14 -7.92
C GLU A 204 7.34 2.56 -8.57
N ILE A 205 7.24 3.86 -8.87
CA ILE A 205 6.07 4.50 -9.49
C ILE A 205 6.45 5.01 -10.87
N ASN A 206 5.81 4.51 -11.92
CA ASN A 206 6.17 4.80 -13.31
C ASN A 206 5.01 5.27 -14.20
N TRP A 207 3.82 5.55 -13.64
CA TRP A 207 2.63 5.95 -14.41
C TRP A 207 2.46 7.47 -14.57
N GLY A 208 3.57 8.22 -14.59
CA GLY A 208 3.56 9.61 -15.04
C GLY A 208 3.39 10.68 -13.95
N LEU A 209 3.51 10.33 -12.67
CA LEU A 209 3.26 11.25 -11.56
C LEU A 209 4.21 12.47 -11.56
N SER A 210 3.67 13.64 -11.23
CA SER A 210 4.46 14.83 -10.93
C SER A 210 5.30 14.62 -9.67
N ARG A 211 6.34 15.46 -9.50
CA ARG A 211 7.14 15.47 -8.25
C ARG A 211 6.30 15.73 -7.01
N HIS A 212 5.22 16.50 -7.13
CA HIS A 212 4.35 16.78 -5.99
C HIS A 212 3.57 15.52 -5.60
N GLU A 213 2.96 14.85 -6.57
CA GLU A 213 2.22 13.61 -6.37
C GLU A 213 3.11 12.50 -5.81
N LEU A 214 4.32 12.32 -6.37
CA LEU A 214 5.29 11.33 -5.87
C LEU A 214 5.63 11.53 -4.39
N ARG A 215 5.76 12.79 -3.94
CA ARG A 215 6.05 13.10 -2.54
C ARG A 215 4.94 12.68 -1.59
N GLN A 216 3.70 12.83 -2.04
CA GLN A 216 2.52 12.46 -1.25
C GLN A 216 2.30 10.95 -1.29
N ALA A 217 2.49 10.32 -2.46
CA ALA A 217 2.20 8.91 -2.71
C ALA A 217 2.82 7.95 -1.69
N ILE A 218 2.02 6.97 -1.27
CA ILE A 218 2.48 5.78 -0.53
C ILE A 218 3.21 4.87 -1.53
N PRO A 219 4.43 4.39 -1.23
CA PRO A 219 5.09 3.41 -2.09
C PRO A 219 4.22 2.14 -2.25
N PRO A 220 3.94 1.66 -3.47
CA PRO A 220 3.05 0.52 -3.71
C PRO A 220 3.45 -0.75 -2.97
N ALA A 221 4.74 -0.95 -2.68
CA ALA A 221 5.24 -2.10 -1.94
C ALA A 221 4.56 -2.28 -0.57
N TYR A 222 4.13 -1.20 0.09
CA TYR A 222 3.54 -1.27 1.43
C TYR A 222 2.17 -1.91 1.38
N THR A 223 1.31 -1.39 0.50
CA THR A 223 -0.06 -1.87 0.34
C THR A 223 -0.14 -3.15 -0.48
N GLU A 224 0.88 -3.47 -1.30
CA GLU A 224 1.02 -4.80 -1.90
C GLU A 224 1.22 -5.87 -0.84
N TYR A 225 2.10 -5.63 0.12
CA TYR A 225 2.32 -6.54 1.24
C TYR A 225 1.07 -6.67 2.13
N ILE A 226 0.46 -5.54 2.51
CA ILE A 226 -0.78 -5.55 3.31
C ILE A 226 -1.90 -6.28 2.55
N GLY A 227 -2.07 -5.99 1.26
CA GLY A 227 -3.10 -6.60 0.43
C GLY A 227 -2.93 -8.11 0.29
N LYS A 228 -1.69 -8.61 0.16
CA LYS A 228 -1.40 -10.05 0.14
C LYS A 228 -1.79 -10.75 1.43
N GLU A 229 -1.51 -10.14 2.59
CA GLU A 229 -1.91 -10.70 3.88
C GLU A 229 -3.42 -10.65 4.10
N LEU A 230 -4.07 -9.60 3.60
CA LEU A 230 -5.52 -9.47 3.65
C LEU A 230 -6.22 -10.52 2.79
N ILE A 231 -5.80 -10.72 1.52
CA ILE A 231 -6.38 -11.72 0.62
C ILE A 231 -6.31 -13.13 1.23
N LYS A 232 -5.15 -13.52 1.78
CA LYS A 232 -4.99 -14.82 2.44
C LYS A 232 -6.02 -15.06 3.55
N GLN A 233 -6.34 -14.02 4.32
CA GLN A 233 -7.30 -14.13 5.42
C GLN A 233 -8.74 -14.11 4.92
N MET A 234 -9.04 -13.34 3.88
CA MET A 234 -10.35 -13.35 3.23
C MET A 234 -10.65 -14.74 2.63
N GLU A 235 -9.67 -15.37 1.99
CA GLU A 235 -9.78 -16.72 1.43
C GLU A 235 -9.94 -17.80 2.50
N ALA A 236 -9.34 -17.63 3.68
CA ALA A 236 -9.43 -18.61 4.77
C ALA A 236 -10.79 -18.61 5.51
N VAL A 237 -11.61 -17.58 5.32
CA VAL A 237 -12.94 -17.43 5.94
C VAL A 237 -14.05 -18.01 5.05
N HIS A 238 -13.75 -18.30 3.78
CA HIS A 238 -14.64 -18.93 2.81
C HIS A 238 -14.44 -20.44 2.76
#